data_AF-A0A6A5AZ89-F1
#
_entry.id   AF-A0A6A5AZ89-F1
#
_cell.length_a   1.000
_cell.length_b   1.000
_cell.length_c   1.000
_cell.angle_alpha   90.00
_cell.angle_beta   90.00
_cell.angle_gamma   90.00
#
_symmetry.space_group_name_H-M   'P 1'
#
loop_
_entity.id
_entity.type
_entity.pdbx_description
1 polymer ?
#
loop_
_entity_poly.entity_id
_entity_poly.type
_entity_poly.pdbx_seq_one_letter_code
_entity_poly.pdbx_strand_id
1 'polypeptide(L)'
;LCDVVRDDVTYWDMATHLAHDYPVVISTCVLAIVHITWIGYLLGANIYGVLFAWTTNECVLQGRVRVDPAAPVAHHSKYSRGIKQNVIDFFHLPIGHNRIDWAKVRFYNHADVQAYQDTTDAP
;
A
#
# COMPACT_ATOMS: atom_id res chain seq x y z
N LEU A 1 -30.95 -45.81 -29.81
CA LEU A 1 -30.70 -45.17 -28.50
C LEU A 1 -29.26 -44.68 -28.54
N CYS A 2 -29.03 -43.44 -28.95
CA CYS A 2 -27.72 -42.84 -28.78
C CYS A 2 -27.70 -42.32 -27.35
N ASP A 3 -27.04 -43.04 -26.45
CA ASP A 3 -26.66 -42.50 -25.14
C ASP A 3 -25.75 -41.30 -25.41
N VAL A 4 -26.35 -40.12 -25.37
CA VAL A 4 -25.61 -38.88 -25.15
C VAL A 4 -25.14 -38.97 -23.71
N VAL A 5 -23.97 -39.58 -23.53
CA VAL A 5 -23.18 -39.48 -22.30
C VAL A 5 -22.93 -37.98 -22.12
N ARG A 6 -23.76 -37.33 -21.30
CA ARG A 6 -23.39 -36.06 -20.70
C ARG A 6 -22.29 -36.39 -19.71
N ASP A 7 -21.06 -36.42 -20.20
CA ASP A 7 -19.92 -36.28 -19.32
C ASP A 7 -20.10 -34.93 -18.63
N ASP A 8 -20.29 -34.99 -17.30
CA ASP A 8 -20.38 -33.81 -16.46
C ASP A 8 -19.04 -33.09 -16.54
N VAL A 9 -18.91 -32.17 -17.51
CA VAL A 9 -17.73 -31.34 -17.70
C VAL A 9 -17.49 -30.61 -16.39
N THR A 10 -16.47 -31.07 -15.66
CA THR A 10 -16.11 -30.47 -14.39
C THR A 10 -15.40 -29.14 -14.66
N TYR A 11 -15.55 -28.18 -13.75
CA TYR A 11 -14.87 -26.89 -13.84
C TYR A 11 -13.35 -27.02 -14.08
N TRP A 12 -12.75 -28.05 -13.47
CA TRP A 12 -11.34 -28.37 -13.61
C TRP A 12 -10.96 -28.87 -15.00
N ASP A 13 -11.84 -29.63 -15.65
CA ASP A 13 -11.61 -30.16 -16.99
C ASP A 13 -11.62 -29.01 -18.01
N MET A 14 -12.60 -28.11 -17.90
CA MET A 14 -12.67 -26.90 -18.69
C MET A 14 -11.43 -26.00 -18.49
N ALA A 15 -11.01 -25.78 -17.24
CA ALA A 15 -9.82 -24.97 -16.95
C ALA A 15 -8.53 -25.58 -17.52
N THR A 16 -8.41 -26.91 -17.45
CA THR A 16 -7.22 -27.63 -17.96
C THR A 16 -7.15 -27.55 -19.48
N HIS A 17 -8.26 -27.75 -20.18
CA HIS A 17 -8.35 -27.59 -21.63
C HIS A 17 -8.03 -26.16 -22.09
N LEU A 18 -8.62 -25.15 -21.45
CA LEU A 18 -8.33 -23.75 -21.74
C LEU A 18 -6.85 -23.39 -21.52
N ALA A 19 -6.23 -23.89 -20.45
CA ALA A 19 -4.83 -23.65 -20.14
C ALA A 19 -3.88 -24.36 -21.13
N HIS A 20 -4.24 -25.56 -21.58
CA HIS A 20 -3.46 -26.33 -22.53
C HIS A 20 -3.55 -25.76 -23.96
N ASP A 21 -4.76 -25.41 -24.40
CA ASP A 21 -5.01 -25.02 -25.79
C ASP A 21 -4.71 -23.53 -26.04
N TYR A 22 -4.78 -22.69 -24.99
CA TYR A 22 -4.52 -21.24 -25.07
C TYR A 22 -3.58 -20.74 -23.96
N PRO A 23 -2.37 -21.32 -23.82
CA PRO A 23 -1.49 -21.08 -22.68
C PRO A 23 -1.05 -19.61 -22.56
N VAL A 24 -0.80 -18.95 -23.70
CA VAL A 24 -0.38 -17.55 -23.74
C VAL A 24 -1.51 -16.61 -23.30
N VAL A 25 -2.74 -16.87 -23.76
CA VAL A 25 -3.91 -16.04 -23.43
C VAL A 25 -4.22 -16.16 -21.94
N ILE A 26 -4.27 -17.39 -21.42
CA ILE A 26 -4.54 -17.64 -20.00
C ILE A 26 -3.46 -17.02 -19.13
N SER A 27 -2.18 -17.20 -19.48
CA SER A 27 -1.06 -16.59 -18.75
C SER A 27 -1.15 -15.06 -18.75
N THR A 28 -1.50 -14.44 -19.87
CA THR A 28 -1.66 -12.98 -19.99
C THR A 28 -2.83 -12.48 -19.14
N CYS A 29 -3.97 -13.18 -19.16
CA CYS A 29 -5.14 -12.84 -18.34
C CYS A 29 -4.83 -12.94 -16.84
N VAL A 30 -4.17 -14.02 -16.40
CA VAL A 30 -3.75 -14.18 -15.01
C VAL A 30 -2.77 -13.09 -14.61
N LEU A 31 -1.77 -12.81 -15.45
CA LEU A 31 -0.79 -11.77 -15.21
C LEU A 31 -1.47 -10.39 -15.11
N ALA A 32 -2.44 -10.11 -15.97
CA ALA A 32 -3.21 -8.87 -15.93
C ALA A 32 -3.99 -8.73 -14.62
N ILE A 33 -4.67 -9.80 -14.17
CA ILE A 33 -5.37 -9.81 -12.87
C ILE A 33 -4.40 -9.49 -11.73
N VAL A 34 -3.26 -10.19 -11.68
CA VAL A 34 -2.23 -9.97 -10.65
C VAL A 34 -1.77 -8.52 -10.64
N HIS A 35 -1.49 -7.94 -11.81
CA HIS A 35 -1.03 -6.56 -11.91
C HIS A 35 -2.11 -5.55 -11.50
N ILE A 36 -3.36 -5.74 -11.94
CA ILE A 36 -4.48 -4.87 -11.57
C ILE A 36 -4.69 -4.91 -10.06
N THR A 37 -4.68 -6.10 -9.45
CA THR A 37 -4.80 -6.25 -7.99
C THR A 37 -3.63 -5.59 -7.28
N TRP A 38 -2.40 -5.77 -7.76
CA TRP A 38 -1.21 -5.18 -7.15
C TRP A 38 -1.20 -3.64 -7.24
N ILE A 39 -1.53 -3.10 -8.41
CA ILE A 39 -1.66 -1.66 -8.63
C ILE A 39 -2.79 -1.10 -7.75
N GLY A 40 -3.92 -1.78 -7.67
CA GLY A 40 -5.04 -1.38 -6.80
C GLY A 40 -4.64 -1.35 -5.33
N TYR A 41 -3.92 -2.37 -4.86
CA TYR A 41 -3.37 -2.42 -3.50
C TYR A 41 -2.43 -1.24 -3.24
N LEU A 42 -1.45 -1.00 -4.12
CA LEU A 42 -0.50 0.11 -3.98
C LEU A 42 -1.21 1.46 -4.01
N LEU A 43 -2.21 1.63 -4.89
CA LEU A 43 -3.01 2.84 -4.97
C LEU A 43 -3.77 3.08 -3.66
N GLY A 44 -4.44 2.05 -3.12
CA GLY A 44 -5.13 2.14 -1.85
C GLY A 44 -4.20 2.51 -0.69
N ALA A 45 -3.03 1.89 -0.62
CA ALA A 45 -2.01 2.21 0.39
C ALA A 45 -1.53 3.67 0.27
N ASN A 46 -1.33 4.18 -0.94
CA ASN A 46 -0.93 5.57 -1.15
C ASN A 46 -2.06 6.56 -0.84
N ILE A 47 -3.32 6.25 -1.20
CA ILE A 47 -4.48 7.07 -0.82
C ILE A 47 -4.56 7.14 0.70
N TYR A 48 -4.44 6.02 1.41
CA TYR A 48 -4.39 6.00 2.86
C TYR A 48 -3.26 6.88 3.42
N GLY A 49 -2.06 6.76 2.83
CA GLY A 49 -0.91 7.63 3.15
C GLY A 49 -1.26 9.12 3.04
N VAL A 50 -1.89 9.54 1.95
CA VAL A 50 -2.32 10.93 1.75
C VAL A 50 -3.36 11.35 2.80
N LEU A 51 -4.39 10.54 3.03
CA LEU A 51 -5.48 10.90 3.94
C LEU A 51 -5.00 11.12 5.39
N PHE A 52 -3.99 10.35 5.83
CA PHE A 52 -3.45 10.39 7.19
C PHE A 52 -2.08 11.08 7.30
N ALA A 53 -1.62 11.71 6.21
CA ALA A 53 -0.30 12.35 6.07
C ALA A 53 0.87 11.42 6.43
N TRP A 54 0.72 10.13 6.17
CA TRP A 54 1.74 9.12 6.39
C TRP A 54 2.66 9.03 5.18
N THR A 55 3.96 9.14 5.43
CA THR A 55 4.97 8.72 4.45
C THR A 55 5.26 7.23 4.63
N THR A 56 5.66 6.54 3.57
CA THR A 56 6.01 5.12 3.64
C THR A 56 7.10 4.84 4.68
N ASN A 57 8.05 5.77 4.84
CA ASN A 57 9.10 5.67 5.86
C ASN A 57 8.53 5.76 7.29
N GLU A 58 7.56 6.63 7.53
CA GLU A 58 6.88 6.73 8.83
C GLU A 58 6.10 5.45 9.16
N CYS A 59 5.38 4.87 8.19
CA CYS A 59 4.67 3.59 8.38
C CYS A 59 5.64 2.46 8.77
N VAL A 60 6.75 2.35 8.05
CA VAL A 60 7.75 1.29 8.26
C VAL A 60 8.45 1.45 9.60
N LEU A 61 8.75 2.69 10.01
CA LEU A 61 9.41 2.94 11.29
C LEU A 61 8.46 2.77 12.47
N GLN A 62 7.19 3.18 12.37
CA GLN A 62 6.20 2.86 13.41
C GLN A 62 6.05 1.35 13.61
N GLY A 63 6.10 0.56 12.54
CA GLY A 63 6.10 -0.91 12.63
C GLY A 63 7.35 -1.52 13.26
N ARG A 64 8.44 -0.75 13.43
CA ARG A 64 9.69 -1.18 14.07
C ARG A 64 9.81 -0.74 15.52
N VAL A 65 8.98 0.20 15.98
CA VAL A 65 8.94 0.61 17.39
C VAL A 65 8.22 -0.48 18.19
N ARG A 66 8.79 -0.89 19.33
CA ARG A 66 8.13 -1.82 20.25
C ARG A 66 6.77 -1.25 20.65
N VAL A 67 5.70 -1.95 20.32
CA VAL A 67 4.34 -1.56 20.70
C VAL A 67 4.19 -1.81 22.19
N ASP A 68 4.20 -0.74 22.99
CA ASP A 68 3.71 -0.80 24.36
C ASP A 68 2.18 -0.97 24.30
N PRO A 69 1.61 -2.09 24.79
CA PRO A 69 0.17 -2.35 24.74
C PRO A 69 -0.67 -1.29 25.46
N ALA A 70 -0.07 -0.51 26.36
CA ALA A 70 -0.74 0.56 27.10
C ALA A 70 -0.65 1.93 26.39
N ALA A 71 0.18 2.07 25.36
CA ALA A 71 0.32 3.33 24.65
C ALA A 71 -0.80 3.54 23.63
N PRO A 72 -1.34 4.77 23.50
CA PRO A 72 -2.36 5.07 22.50
C PRO A 72 -1.80 4.87 21.09
N VAL A 73 -2.50 4.07 20.29
CA VAL A 73 -2.16 3.82 18.89
C VAL A 73 -2.39 5.10 18.08
N ALA A 74 -1.32 5.68 17.53
CA ALA A 74 -1.44 6.84 16.67
C ALA A 74 -1.96 6.40 15.29
N HIS A 75 -3.22 6.76 14.97
CA HIS A 75 -3.86 6.44 13.70
C HIS A 75 -3.54 7.42 12.55
N HIS A 76 -2.69 8.41 12.81
CA HIS A 76 -2.32 9.45 11.85
C HIS A 76 -0.89 9.94 12.10
N SER A 77 -0.25 10.57 11.11
CA SER A 77 1.08 11.16 11.33
C SER A 77 0.98 12.26 12.38
N LYS A 78 2.09 12.55 13.07
CA LYS A 78 2.24 13.76 13.89
C LYS A 78 2.08 15.05 13.07
N TYR A 79 2.23 14.96 11.75
CA TYR A 79 2.04 16.06 10.80
C TYR A 79 0.62 16.15 10.23
N SER A 80 -0.27 15.21 10.57
CA SER A 80 -1.65 15.22 10.09
C SER A 80 -2.42 16.42 10.63
N ARG A 81 -3.10 17.13 9.73
CA ARG A 81 -3.93 18.31 10.04
C ARG A 81 -5.42 18.06 9.78
N GLY A 82 -5.79 16.79 9.65
CA GLY A 82 -7.12 16.34 9.26
C GLY A 82 -7.22 16.04 7.77
N ILE A 83 -8.07 15.08 7.42
CA ILE A 83 -8.15 14.47 6.08
C ILE A 83 -8.24 15.52 4.96
N LYS A 84 -9.12 16.51 5.12
CA LYS A 84 -9.33 17.56 4.10
C LYS A 84 -8.05 18.38 3.86
N GLN A 85 -7.36 18.76 4.93
CA GLN A 85 -6.14 19.56 4.83
C GLN A 85 -4.99 18.74 4.27
N ASN A 86 -4.84 17.48 4.69
CA ASN A 86 -3.80 16.58 4.17
C ASN A 86 -3.92 16.37 2.65
N VAL A 87 -5.16 16.25 2.14
CA VAL A 87 -5.42 16.14 0.69
C VAL A 87 -5.06 17.44 -0.03
N ILE A 88 -5.44 18.60 0.51
CA ILE A 88 -5.08 19.92 -0.04
C ILE A 88 -3.56 20.08 -0.08
N ASP A 89 -2.87 19.69 0.99
CA ASP A 89 -1.42 19.79 1.13
C ASP A 89 -0.68 18.85 0.18
N PHE A 90 -1.22 17.65 -0.09
CA PHE A 90 -0.66 16.70 -1.05
C PHE A 90 -0.81 17.19 -2.51
N PHE A 91 -2.01 17.64 -2.88
CA PHE A 91 -2.28 18.15 -4.23
C PHE A 91 -1.78 19.58 -4.45
N HIS A 92 -1.20 20.21 -3.42
CA HIS A 92 -0.73 21.59 -3.45
C HIS A 92 -1.81 22.56 -3.98
N LEU A 93 -3.07 22.31 -3.64
CA LEU A 93 -4.18 23.13 -4.14
C LEU A 93 -4.03 24.55 -3.59
N PRO A 94 -4.30 25.60 -4.40
CA PRO A 94 -4.23 26.99 -3.96
C PRO A 94 -5.47 27.37 -3.12
N ILE A 95 -5.82 26.53 -2.16
CA ILE A 95 -6.99 26.65 -1.31
C ILE A 95 -6.50 26.84 0.12
N GLY A 96 -6.56 28.08 0.60
CA GLY A 96 -6.11 28.47 1.95
C GLY A 96 -4.65 28.91 2.01
N HIS A 97 -4.34 29.79 2.97
CA HIS A 97 -3.03 30.43 3.16
C HIS A 97 -1.94 29.50 3.74
N ASN A 98 -2.16 28.18 3.80
CA ASN A 98 -1.32 27.24 4.55
C ASN A 98 -0.67 26.18 3.67
N ARG A 99 -0.01 26.60 2.57
CA ARG A 99 0.83 25.70 1.78
C ARG A 99 1.96 25.17 2.67
N ILE A 100 1.96 23.87 2.97
CA ILE A 100 3.08 23.22 3.67
C ILE A 100 4.29 23.22 2.73
N ASP A 101 5.36 23.88 3.16
CA ASP A 101 6.65 23.81 2.50
C ASP A 101 7.34 22.50 2.90
N TRP A 102 7.01 21.42 2.19
CA TRP A 102 7.58 20.09 2.41
C TRP A 102 9.12 20.06 2.24
N ALA A 103 9.73 21.05 1.59
CA ALA A 103 11.19 21.18 1.54
C ALA A 103 11.79 21.62 2.88
N LYS A 104 11.01 22.30 3.73
CA LYS A 104 11.41 22.72 5.09
C LYS A 104 11.00 21.71 6.17
N VAL A 105 9.95 20.92 5.94
CA VAL A 105 9.59 19.79 6.81
C VAL A 105 10.52 18.62 6.49
N ARG A 106 11.79 18.72 6.92
CA ARG A 106 12.73 17.60 6.84
C ARG A 106 12.23 16.47 7.75
N PHE A 107 11.89 15.34 7.14
CA PHE A 107 11.46 14.14 7.86
C PHE A 107 12.58 13.49 8.69
N TYR A 108 13.84 13.78 8.35
CA TYR A 108 15.03 13.38 9.11
C TYR A 108 16.10 14.46 8.97
N ASN A 109 16.69 14.89 10.09
CA ASN A 109 18.01 15.50 10.05
C ASN A 109 19.07 14.40 10.25
N HIS A 110 20.30 14.63 9.80
CA HIS A 110 21.42 13.69 10.01
C HIS A 110 21.58 13.26 11.48
N ALA A 111 21.23 14.16 12.41
CA ALA A 111 21.22 13.91 13.85
C ALA A 111 20.17 12.87 14.28
N ASP A 112 18.99 12.82 13.65
CA ASP A 112 17.95 11.84 13.98
C ASP A 112 18.35 10.43 13.55
N VAL A 113 19.10 10.32 12.45
CA VAL A 113 19.66 9.06 11.96
C VAL A 113 20.78 8.57 12.88
N GLN A 114 21.65 9.48 13.34
CA GLN A 114 22.73 9.16 14.28
C GLN A 114 22.20 8.76 15.67
N ALA A 115 21.18 9.45 16.20
CA ALA A 115 20.57 9.09 17.49
C ALA A 115 19.93 7.69 17.49
N TYR A 116 19.41 7.25 16.33
CA TYR A 116 18.88 5.89 16.17
C TYR A 116 20.01 4.85 16.10
N GLN A 117 21.15 5.17 15.50
CA GLN A 117 22.32 4.28 15.49
C GLN A 117 22.92 4.13 16.90
N ASP A 118 23.11 5.23 17.63
CA ASP A 118 23.66 5.21 18.99
C ASP A 118 22.79 4.43 20.00
N THR A 119 21.47 4.38 19.80
CA THR A 119 20.56 3.60 20.65
C THR A 119 20.51 2.10 20.30
N THR A 120 20.99 1.70 19.12
CA THR A 120 21.07 0.29 18.73
C THR A 120 22.45 -0.32 19.01
N ASP A 121 23.48 0.52 19.17
CA ASP A 121 24.86 0.13 19.49
C ASP A 121 25.21 0.24 20.99
N ALA A 122 24.24 0.56 21.85
CA ALA A 122 24.42 0.52 23.30
C ALA A 122 24.42 -0.95 23.81
N PRO A 123 25.43 -1.37 24.59
CA PRO A 123 25.61 -2.77 25.03
C PRO A 123 24.54 -3.28 25.99
#